data_AF-K7VZH6-F1
#
_entry.id   AF-K7VZH6-F1
#
_cell.length_a   1.000
_cell.length_b   1.000
_cell.length_c   1.000
_cell.angle_alpha   90.00
_cell.angle_beta   90.00
_cell.angle_gamma   90.00
#
_symmetry.space_group_name_H-M   'P 1'
#
loop_
_entity.id
_entity.type
_entity.pdbx_description
1 polymer ?
#
loop_
_entity_poly.entity_id
_entity_poly.type
_entity_poly.pdbx_seq_one_letter_code
_entity_poly.pdbx_strand_id
1 'polypeptide(L)'
;MSYHDSALLQKISVEICQSIIAIQKQQPEFLIAKYRTINWQISTNKSALSTKFTAILSQTQSWDELLQRLQSSLKAVLVPAAFDSQILSDLISAVEQLNPENIDVNTNHLLQRQSASITILLLDAENLQLNTNTEKFLTTICHCPVQVKIAFANWSNRGKLDVELHERGYDLIHVPAGRDNADGKMIAVGSSIHERYPHVKEVFVCSSDKVMTNLCNTLQQNGILVYQVTQHGENIKVFNSLTSETINYSLKPLPEIPSIEQFLLQMKGLIKLQQKQTKSYWIKLSILSKLFKSKHQLTISQIIAHHFPGKQAKDVFIHYPSEIVVHQIDEKSELYVTLFEHHQSKSENTQDNSQQEILTSKVLYPINSSADLEQAIKNILTNLSKVDNHKSVDISILASKFYQQYGKPITEQIKQLKIGGSFAKFLHSCHSLQIQQVGKKWEVGVKKSEL
;
A
#
# COMPACT_ATOMS: atom_id res chain seq x y z
N MET A 1 40.34 16.87 23.62
CA MET A 1 40.47 17.42 22.24
C MET A 1 39.07 17.80 21.81
N SER A 2 38.82 19.07 21.49
CA SER A 2 37.48 19.57 21.16
C SER A 2 36.97 18.88 19.90
N TYR A 3 35.82 18.22 19.99
CA TYR A 3 35.16 17.57 18.86
C TYR A 3 34.66 18.60 17.82
N HIS A 4 34.46 19.86 18.24
CA HIS A 4 33.98 20.94 17.39
C HIS A 4 35.09 21.90 16.98
N ASP A 5 35.11 22.27 15.70
CA ASP A 5 35.98 23.30 15.11
C ASP A 5 35.75 24.65 15.81
N SER A 6 36.83 25.37 16.14
CA SER A 6 36.77 26.70 16.75
C SER A 6 36.01 27.71 15.88
N ALA A 7 36.08 27.58 14.56
CA ALA A 7 35.33 28.45 13.64
C ALA A 7 33.81 28.17 13.71
N LEU A 8 33.41 26.92 13.91
CA LEU A 8 32.02 26.51 14.07
C LEU A 8 31.42 27.06 15.37
N LEU A 9 32.14 26.92 16.49
CA LEU A 9 31.70 27.46 17.78
C LEU A 9 31.58 28.99 17.77
N GLN A 10 32.43 29.66 16.99
CA GLN A 10 32.35 31.11 16.80
C GLN A 10 31.07 31.51 16.02
N LYS A 11 30.71 30.76 14.96
CA LYS A 11 29.46 30.99 14.22
C LYS A 11 28.24 30.80 15.11
N ILE A 12 28.19 29.70 15.87
CA ILE A 12 27.11 29.43 16.83
C ILE A 12 26.99 30.56 17.85
N SER A 13 28.11 31.05 18.37
CA SER A 13 28.12 32.14 19.35
C SER A 13 27.64 33.48 18.77
N VAL A 14 27.87 33.73 17.48
CA VAL A 14 27.33 34.91 16.79
C VAL A 14 25.80 34.83 16.69
N GLU A 15 25.25 33.68 16.30
CA GLU A 15 23.80 33.47 16.23
C GLU A 15 23.14 33.69 17.59
N ILE A 16 23.71 33.11 18.66
CA ILE A 16 23.21 33.29 20.04
C ILE A 16 23.18 34.77 20.43
N CYS A 17 24.25 35.52 20.12
CA CYS A 17 24.30 36.95 20.42
C CYS A 17 23.22 37.72 19.66
N GLN A 18 23.00 37.40 18.38
CA GLN A 18 21.99 38.06 17.55
C GLN A 18 20.58 37.77 18.07
N SER A 19 20.27 36.53 18.42
CA SER A 19 18.97 36.15 18.98
C SER A 19 18.71 36.83 20.32
N ILE A 20 19.71 36.93 21.20
CA ILE A 20 19.55 37.65 22.48
C ILE A 20 19.29 39.15 22.25
N ILE A 21 19.94 39.76 21.26
CA ILE A 21 19.68 41.17 20.88
C ILE A 21 18.27 41.32 20.29
N ALA A 22 17.84 40.37 19.46
CA ALA A 22 16.49 40.37 18.87
C ALA A 22 15.42 40.24 19.96
N ILE A 23 15.60 39.32 20.91
CA ILE A 23 14.73 39.16 22.08
C ILE A 23 14.69 40.47 22.88
N GLN A 24 15.83 41.09 23.16
CA GLN A 24 15.86 42.36 23.90
C GLN A 24 15.07 43.48 23.20
N LYS A 25 15.08 43.53 21.86
CA LYS A 25 14.36 44.54 21.07
C LYS A 25 12.87 44.28 20.96
N GLN A 26 12.49 43.02 20.73
CA GLN A 26 11.11 42.66 20.36
C GLN A 26 10.28 42.20 21.56
N GLN A 27 10.87 41.41 22.46
CA GLN A 27 10.20 40.73 23.57
C GLN A 27 11.12 40.69 24.81
N PRO A 28 11.45 41.86 25.41
CA PRO A 28 12.39 41.94 26.53
C PRO A 28 11.93 41.13 27.76
N GLU A 29 10.64 40.85 27.90
CA GLU A 29 10.06 39.99 28.93
C GLU A 29 10.61 38.56 28.90
N PHE A 30 11.10 38.09 27.75
CA PHE A 30 11.67 36.76 27.58
C PHE A 30 13.09 36.62 28.16
N LEU A 31 13.77 37.73 28.42
CA LEU A 31 14.99 37.72 29.22
C LEU A 31 14.67 37.68 30.72
N ILE A 32 15.48 36.96 31.49
CA ILE A 32 15.44 37.03 32.95
C ILE A 32 15.76 38.47 33.39
N ALA A 33 15.08 38.96 34.44
CA ALA A 33 15.12 40.37 34.88
C ALA A 33 16.53 40.97 34.95
N LYS A 34 17.52 40.22 35.47
CA LYS A 34 18.93 40.67 35.58
C LYS A 34 19.63 40.95 34.25
N TYR A 35 19.13 40.39 33.14
CA TYR A 35 19.71 40.53 31.80
C TYR A 35 18.96 41.51 30.89
N ARG A 36 17.81 42.03 31.34
CA ARG A 36 17.01 43.01 30.58
C ARG A 36 17.69 44.36 30.45
N THR A 37 18.42 44.77 31.49
CA THR A 37 19.09 46.09 31.59
C THR A 37 20.47 46.12 30.95
N ILE A 38 21.03 44.96 30.57
CA ILE A 38 22.33 44.87 29.92
C ILE A 38 22.19 45.25 28.45
N ASN A 39 22.90 46.28 27.98
CA ASN A 39 22.91 46.61 26.56
C ASN A 39 23.76 45.60 25.77
N TRP A 40 23.10 44.63 25.15
CA TRP A 40 23.74 43.58 24.36
C TRP A 40 24.27 44.05 23.00
N GLN A 41 24.03 45.31 22.59
CA GLN A 41 24.57 45.84 21.34
C GLN A 41 26.05 46.27 21.47
N ILE A 42 26.51 46.57 22.69
CA ILE A 42 27.88 47.00 22.97
C ILE A 42 28.86 45.85 22.73
N SER A 43 29.97 46.13 22.03
CA SER A 43 30.98 45.15 21.65
C SER A 43 31.54 44.35 22.83
N THR A 44 31.78 45.00 23.97
CA THR A 44 32.28 44.35 25.19
C THR A 44 31.32 43.27 25.71
N ASN A 45 30.02 43.56 25.74
CA ASN A 45 28.99 42.61 26.22
C ASN A 45 28.78 41.46 25.24
N LYS A 46 28.79 41.74 23.92
CA LYS A 46 28.76 40.71 22.88
C LYS A 46 29.94 39.76 22.99
N SER A 47 31.14 40.32 23.16
CA SER A 47 32.38 39.54 23.29
C SER A 47 32.31 38.65 24.53
N ALA A 48 31.95 39.20 25.69
CA ALA A 48 31.83 38.44 26.93
C ALA A 48 30.79 37.30 26.84
N LEU A 49 29.65 37.55 26.20
CA LEU A 49 28.61 36.55 25.96
C LEU A 49 29.11 35.44 25.03
N SER A 50 29.71 35.83 23.90
CA SER A 50 30.27 34.92 22.91
C SER A 50 31.36 34.02 23.52
N THR A 51 32.30 34.60 24.28
CA THR A 51 33.34 33.84 24.99
C THR A 51 32.74 32.86 25.99
N LYS A 52 31.70 33.27 26.73
CA LYS A 52 31.04 32.39 27.71
C LYS A 52 30.35 31.19 27.04
N PHE A 53 29.60 31.42 25.97
CA PHE A 53 28.96 30.32 25.23
C PHE A 53 29.98 29.45 24.52
N THR A 54 31.00 30.03 23.87
CA THR A 54 32.09 29.26 23.26
C THR A 54 32.78 28.35 24.29
N ALA A 55 33.06 28.84 25.50
CA ALA A 55 33.70 28.05 26.55
C ALA A 55 32.81 26.94 27.12
N ILE A 56 31.48 27.13 27.14
CA ILE A 56 30.53 26.10 27.60
C ILE A 56 30.34 25.03 26.52
N LEU A 57 30.23 25.44 25.25
CA LEU A 57 29.97 24.54 24.13
C LEU A 57 31.24 23.80 23.67
N SER A 58 32.45 24.32 23.94
CA SER A 58 33.70 23.60 23.62
C SER A 58 33.95 22.35 24.47
N GLN A 59 33.16 22.14 25.53
CA GLN A 59 33.26 21.00 26.44
C GLN A 59 32.48 19.78 25.96
N THR A 60 31.67 19.90 24.90
CA THR A 60 30.82 18.81 24.41
C THR A 60 31.55 17.89 23.43
N GLN A 61 31.16 16.62 23.43
CA GLN A 61 31.78 15.57 22.61
C GLN A 61 30.91 15.11 21.44
N SER A 62 29.64 15.50 21.41
CA SER A 62 28.71 15.21 20.31
C SER A 62 27.81 16.41 20.00
N TRP A 63 27.18 16.37 18.83
CA TRP A 63 26.23 17.41 18.40
C TRP A 63 24.98 17.46 19.28
N ASP A 64 24.43 16.30 19.66
CA ASP A 64 23.28 16.22 20.56
C ASP A 64 23.61 16.80 21.94
N GLU A 65 24.82 16.52 22.45
CA GLU A 65 25.29 17.09 23.71
C GLU A 65 25.46 18.61 23.60
N LEU A 66 25.94 19.12 22.45
CA LEU A 66 26.02 20.55 22.16
C LEU A 66 24.64 21.22 22.23
N LEU A 67 23.63 20.66 21.56
CA LEU A 67 22.26 21.21 21.56
C LEU A 67 21.63 21.19 22.96
N GLN A 68 21.77 20.07 23.68
CA GLN A 68 21.27 19.98 25.06
C GLN A 68 21.97 20.99 25.99
N ARG A 69 23.29 21.16 25.83
CA ARG A 69 24.08 22.11 26.61
C ARG A 69 23.73 23.56 26.27
N LEU A 70 23.48 23.85 25.00
CA LEU A 70 23.00 25.15 24.53
C LEU A 70 21.65 25.50 25.15
N GLN A 71 20.66 24.61 25.04
CA GLN A 71 19.33 24.81 25.63
C GLN A 71 19.42 25.01 27.15
N SER A 72 20.22 24.21 27.84
CA SER A 72 20.44 24.35 29.28
C SER A 72 21.09 25.68 29.66
N SER A 73 22.02 26.16 28.84
CA SER A 73 22.69 27.45 29.05
C SER A 73 21.78 28.63 28.76
N LEU A 74 20.88 28.50 27.77
CA LEU A 74 19.87 29.51 27.45
C LEU A 74 18.84 29.66 28.58
N LYS A 75 18.49 28.58 29.30
CA LYS A 75 17.63 28.65 30.51
C LYS A 75 18.24 29.51 31.63
N ALA A 76 19.55 29.73 31.62
CA ALA A 76 20.20 30.61 32.59
C ALA A 76 20.01 32.10 32.26
N VAL A 77 19.60 32.44 31.03
CA VAL A 77 19.45 33.80 30.49
C VAL A 77 17.99 34.14 30.17
N LEU A 78 17.21 33.15 29.75
CA LEU A 78 15.83 33.27 29.30
C LEU A 78 14.84 32.68 30.29
N VAL A 79 13.63 33.23 30.32
CA VAL A 79 12.50 32.65 31.07
C VAL A 79 11.91 31.47 30.30
N PRO A 80 11.17 30.54 30.95
CA PRO A 80 10.60 29.37 30.28
C PRO A 80 9.72 29.71 29.05
N ALA A 81 8.90 30.77 29.13
CA ALA A 81 8.02 31.19 28.04
C ALA A 81 8.78 31.64 26.77
N ALA A 82 10.08 31.94 26.85
CA ALA A 82 10.89 32.30 25.69
C ALA A 82 11.13 31.10 24.76
N PHE A 83 10.99 29.87 25.26
CA PHE A 83 11.24 28.66 24.48
C PHE A 83 10.15 28.36 23.46
N ASP A 84 8.99 29.00 23.60
CA ASP A 84 7.90 28.96 22.63
C ASP A 84 7.99 30.10 21.60
N SER A 85 9.04 30.93 21.66
CA SER A 85 9.21 32.07 20.76
C SER A 85 9.81 31.68 19.41
N GLN A 86 9.33 32.33 18.35
CA GLN A 86 9.90 32.15 17.00
C GLN A 86 11.40 32.49 16.97
N ILE A 87 11.84 33.51 17.70
CA ILE A 87 13.25 33.94 17.75
C ILE A 87 14.15 32.80 18.29
N LEU A 88 13.67 32.03 19.26
CA LEU A 88 14.44 30.89 19.78
C LEU A 88 14.36 29.66 18.88
N SER A 89 13.18 29.41 18.28
CA SER A 89 13.03 28.36 17.26
C SER A 89 13.98 28.58 16.07
N ASP A 90 14.12 29.83 15.63
CA ASP A 90 15.04 30.24 14.56
C ASP A 90 16.49 30.06 14.98
N LEU A 91 16.85 30.39 16.23
CA LEU A 91 18.19 30.17 16.77
C LEU A 91 18.56 28.68 16.76
N ILE A 92 17.70 27.82 17.32
CA ILE A 92 17.97 26.38 17.39
C ILE A 92 18.10 25.81 15.97
N SER A 93 17.21 26.21 15.06
CA SER A 93 17.29 25.81 13.65
C SER A 93 18.60 26.27 12.99
N ALA A 94 19.03 27.52 13.22
CA ALA A 94 20.26 28.06 12.66
C ALA A 94 21.49 27.30 13.19
N VAL A 95 21.48 26.94 14.48
CA VAL A 95 22.55 26.13 15.07
C VAL A 95 22.55 24.73 14.47
N GLU A 96 21.41 24.03 14.40
CA GLU A 96 21.28 22.69 13.79
C GLU A 96 21.78 22.61 12.34
N GLN A 97 21.59 23.67 11.56
CA GLN A 97 22.09 23.77 10.19
C GLN A 97 23.61 23.85 10.09
N LEU A 98 24.29 24.26 11.17
CA LEU A 98 25.74 24.29 11.23
C LEU A 98 26.36 22.92 11.54
N ASN A 99 25.55 21.86 11.69
CA ASN A 99 26.04 20.51 11.94
C ASN A 99 26.86 19.97 10.75
N PRO A 100 28.17 19.69 10.93
CA PRO A 100 29.02 19.15 9.87
C PRO A 100 28.66 17.71 9.45
N GLU A 101 27.93 16.94 10.26
CA GLU A 101 27.47 15.59 9.90
C GLU A 101 26.28 15.59 8.92
N ASN A 102 25.74 16.78 8.60
CA ASN A 102 24.54 16.95 7.78
C ASN A 102 24.85 17.53 6.37
N ILE A 103 26.13 17.55 5.97
CA ILE A 103 26.62 18.25 4.77
C ILE A 103 26.16 17.59 3.45
N ASP A 104 25.82 16.29 3.43
CA ASP A 104 25.30 15.63 2.21
C ASP A 104 23.80 15.90 1.93
N VAL A 105 23.08 16.57 2.84
CA VAL A 105 21.64 16.86 2.71
C VAL A 105 21.34 18.37 2.65
N ASN A 106 22.23 19.23 3.14
CA ASN A 106 21.90 20.63 3.44
C ASN A 106 22.40 21.71 2.47
N THR A 107 23.17 21.38 1.42
CA THR A 107 23.60 22.40 0.44
C THR A 107 22.44 22.92 -0.44
N ASN A 108 21.31 22.20 -0.49
CA ASN A 108 20.09 22.65 -1.17
C ASN A 108 19.11 23.43 -0.26
N HIS A 109 19.27 23.38 1.06
CA HIS A 109 18.27 23.93 2.00
C HIS A 109 18.44 25.43 2.33
N LEU A 110 19.65 25.99 2.15
CA LEU A 110 19.97 27.36 2.56
C LEU A 110 19.80 28.43 1.48
N LEU A 111 19.62 28.06 0.21
CA LEU A 111 19.13 28.99 -0.83
C LEU A 111 17.59 29.08 -0.88
N GLN A 112 16.88 28.20 -0.16
CA GLN A 112 15.42 28.12 -0.24
C GLN A 112 14.70 28.95 0.83
N ARG A 113 15.26 29.16 2.04
CA ARG A 113 14.49 29.74 3.16
C ARG A 113 14.28 31.26 3.18
N GLN A 114 14.82 32.03 2.23
CA GLN A 114 14.51 33.46 2.11
C GLN A 114 13.45 33.78 1.05
N SER A 115 12.88 32.77 0.39
CA SER A 115 11.72 32.91 -0.50
C SER A 115 11.13 31.54 -0.86
N ALA A 116 11.03 30.62 0.10
CA ALA A 116 10.43 29.32 -0.15
C ALA A 116 8.91 29.48 -0.17
N SER A 117 8.35 29.30 -1.36
CA SER A 117 6.94 29.00 -1.54
C SER A 117 6.48 27.93 -0.56
N ILE A 118 5.33 28.15 0.10
CA ILE A 118 4.77 27.22 1.09
C ILE A 118 3.46 26.63 0.61
N THR A 119 3.15 25.45 1.14
CA THR A 119 1.84 24.81 1.01
C THR A 119 1.07 24.92 2.32
N ILE A 120 -0.22 25.26 2.23
CA ILE A 120 -1.13 25.30 3.37
C ILE A 120 -2.20 24.21 3.21
N LEU A 121 -2.53 23.52 4.29
CA LEU A 121 -3.59 22.51 4.33
C LEU A 121 -4.77 23.04 5.15
N LEU A 122 -5.94 23.14 4.51
CA LEU A 122 -7.20 23.50 5.16
C LEU A 122 -8.07 22.27 5.26
N LEU A 123 -8.45 21.91 6.48
CA LEU A 123 -9.23 20.72 6.79
C LEU A 123 -10.60 21.08 7.32
N ASP A 124 -11.64 20.70 6.59
CA ASP A 124 -12.99 20.56 7.13
C ASP A 124 -13.04 19.28 7.97
N ALA A 125 -12.71 19.42 9.25
CA ALA A 125 -12.65 18.31 10.19
C ALA A 125 -14.04 17.82 10.62
N GLU A 126 -15.11 18.51 10.20
CA GLU A 126 -16.47 18.06 10.45
C GLU A 126 -16.88 16.92 9.53
N ASN A 127 -16.49 17.04 8.26
CA ASN A 127 -16.95 16.18 7.17
C ASN A 127 -15.85 15.28 6.59
N LEU A 128 -14.58 15.57 6.85
CA LEU A 128 -13.44 14.84 6.29
C LEU A 128 -12.40 14.51 7.37
N GLN A 129 -12.00 13.25 7.45
CA GLN A 129 -10.99 12.80 8.42
C GLN A 129 -9.70 12.41 7.72
N LEU A 130 -8.62 13.12 8.04
CA LEU A 130 -7.27 12.81 7.56
C LEU A 130 -6.50 12.08 8.65
N ASN A 131 -5.88 10.96 8.30
CA ASN A 131 -4.89 10.27 9.13
C ASN A 131 -3.46 10.64 8.70
N THR A 132 -2.47 10.28 9.52
CA THR A 132 -1.05 10.57 9.27
C THR A 132 -0.54 10.04 7.93
N ASN A 133 -1.04 8.88 7.47
CA ASN A 133 -0.63 8.30 6.19
C ASN A 133 -1.17 9.12 5.01
N THR A 134 -2.39 9.61 5.14
CA THR A 134 -3.02 10.46 4.12
C THR A 134 -2.29 11.79 4.02
N GLU A 135 -1.90 12.38 5.15
CA GLU A 135 -1.08 13.61 5.14
C GLU A 135 0.27 13.39 4.46
N LYS A 136 0.97 12.31 4.80
CA LYS A 136 2.22 11.94 4.12
C LYS A 136 2.00 11.78 2.61
N PHE A 137 0.91 11.15 2.20
CA PHE A 137 0.54 11.07 0.80
C PHE A 137 0.33 12.45 0.17
N LEU A 138 -0.43 13.35 0.81
CA LEU A 138 -0.64 14.71 0.31
C LEU A 138 0.68 15.47 0.14
N THR A 139 1.64 15.29 1.05
CA THR A 139 2.97 15.91 0.94
C THR A 139 3.77 15.41 -0.27
N THR A 140 3.45 14.24 -0.84
CA THR A 140 4.10 13.76 -2.08
C THR A 140 3.53 14.38 -3.36
N ILE A 141 2.38 15.07 -3.27
CA ILE A 141 1.66 15.63 -4.43
C ILE A 141 2.02 17.10 -4.67
N CYS A 142 2.30 17.85 -3.60
CA CYS A 142 2.62 19.26 -3.66
C CYS A 142 4.12 19.49 -3.97
N HIS A 143 4.44 20.59 -4.63
CA HIS A 143 5.83 20.97 -4.96
C HIS A 143 6.50 21.70 -3.80
N CYS A 144 5.70 22.38 -2.98
CA CYS A 144 6.14 23.16 -1.84
C CYS A 144 5.90 22.38 -0.55
N PRO A 145 6.75 22.58 0.49
CA PRO A 145 6.55 21.92 1.78
C PRO A 145 5.24 22.40 2.43
N VAL A 146 4.47 21.45 2.99
CA VAL A 146 3.32 21.77 3.84
C VAL A 146 3.83 22.32 5.16
N GLN A 147 3.64 23.63 5.38
CA GLN A 147 4.12 24.31 6.59
C GLN A 147 3.00 24.71 7.54
N VAL A 148 1.81 24.98 7.02
CA VAL A 148 0.65 25.42 7.83
C VAL A 148 -0.48 24.42 7.64
N LYS A 149 -1.06 23.97 8.75
CA LYS A 149 -2.23 23.09 8.76
C LYS A 149 -3.30 23.73 9.63
N ILE A 150 -4.51 23.92 9.10
CA ILE A 150 -5.61 24.56 9.81
C ILE A 150 -6.82 23.64 9.72
N ALA A 151 -7.42 23.30 10.86
CA ALA A 151 -8.63 22.51 10.93
C ALA A 151 -9.81 23.35 11.43
N PHE A 152 -10.98 23.13 10.83
CA PHE A 152 -12.23 23.80 11.15
C PHE A 152 -13.23 22.76 11.64
N ALA A 153 -13.72 22.91 12.87
CA ALA A 153 -14.81 22.11 13.39
C ALA A 153 -15.44 22.72 14.64
N ASN A 154 -16.64 22.25 14.97
CA ASN A 154 -17.17 22.44 16.30
C ASN A 154 -16.50 21.46 17.28
N TRP A 155 -15.37 21.89 17.86
CA TRP A 155 -14.56 21.07 18.78
C TRP A 155 -15.31 20.58 20.01
N SER A 156 -16.38 21.27 20.46
CA SER A 156 -17.17 20.80 21.60
C SER A 156 -17.82 19.43 21.35
N ASN A 157 -17.99 19.05 20.08
CA ASN A 157 -18.69 17.84 19.65
C ASN A 157 -17.75 16.80 19.00
N ARG A 158 -16.42 16.98 19.06
CA ARG A 158 -15.45 16.13 18.33
C ARG A 158 -14.57 15.23 19.22
N GLY A 159 -14.89 15.14 20.51
CA GLY A 159 -14.25 14.18 21.41
C GLY A 159 -12.76 14.44 21.58
N LYS A 160 -11.91 13.46 21.20
CA LYS A 160 -10.44 13.55 21.30
C LYS A 160 -9.74 13.97 19.99
N LEU A 161 -10.52 14.25 18.95
CA LEU A 161 -9.97 14.56 17.63
C LEU A 161 -9.20 15.88 17.60
N ASP A 162 -9.58 16.83 18.45
CA ASP A 162 -8.88 18.09 18.67
C ASP A 162 -7.46 17.86 19.20
N VAL A 163 -7.30 17.03 20.24
CA VAL A 163 -6.00 16.66 20.79
C VAL A 163 -5.13 16.00 19.72
N GLU A 164 -5.69 15.04 18.98
CA GLU A 164 -4.96 14.32 17.94
C GLU A 164 -4.49 15.25 16.80
N LEU A 165 -5.34 16.19 16.36
CA LEU A 165 -4.97 17.16 15.32
C LEU A 165 -3.96 18.18 15.85
N HIS A 166 -4.09 18.62 17.10
CA HIS A 166 -3.14 19.54 17.70
C HIS A 166 -1.74 18.92 17.83
N GLU A 167 -1.64 17.68 18.29
CA GLU A 167 -0.38 16.91 18.35
C GLU A 167 0.25 16.73 16.95
N ARG A 168 -0.56 16.71 15.89
CA ARG A 168 -0.10 16.66 14.49
C ARG A 168 0.26 18.03 13.89
N GLY A 169 0.20 19.08 14.69
CA GLY A 169 0.58 20.45 14.32
C GLY A 169 -0.51 21.24 13.59
N TYR A 170 -1.79 20.93 13.82
CA TYR A 170 -2.89 21.74 13.29
C TYR A 170 -3.22 22.92 14.21
N ASP A 171 -3.44 24.07 13.58
CA ASP A 171 -4.15 25.19 14.18
C ASP A 171 -5.66 24.89 14.17
N LEU A 172 -6.27 24.86 15.35
CA LEU A 172 -7.66 24.49 15.52
C LEU A 172 -8.55 25.72 15.56
N ILE A 173 -9.37 25.91 14.53
CA ILE A 173 -10.34 27.01 14.46
C ILE A 173 -11.71 26.50 14.91
N HIS A 174 -12.14 26.95 16.08
CA HIS A 174 -13.46 26.64 16.60
C HIS A 174 -14.56 27.37 15.79
N VAL A 175 -15.60 26.61 15.43
CA VAL A 175 -16.84 27.13 14.87
C VAL A 175 -18.02 26.82 15.81
N PRO A 176 -18.98 27.76 15.97
CA PRO A 176 -20.19 27.51 16.75
C PRO A 176 -21.04 26.38 16.17
N ALA A 177 -21.86 25.76 17.01
CA ALA A 177 -22.88 24.82 16.55
C ALA A 177 -23.85 25.49 15.56
N GLY A 178 -24.11 24.83 14.43
CA GLY A 178 -25.01 25.30 13.39
C GLY A 178 -24.65 24.69 12.05
N ARG A 179 -25.61 24.68 11.12
CA ARG A 179 -25.39 24.17 9.77
C ARG A 179 -24.42 25.08 9.04
N ASP A 180 -23.49 24.51 8.27
CA ASP A 180 -22.58 25.21 7.35
C ASP A 180 -21.67 26.26 8.01
N ASN A 181 -21.58 26.29 9.35
CA ASN A 181 -20.73 27.24 10.08
C ASN A 181 -19.23 26.93 9.87
N ALA A 182 -18.88 25.65 9.79
CA ALA A 182 -17.53 25.21 9.45
C ALA A 182 -17.15 25.68 8.04
N ASP A 183 -18.02 25.43 7.07
CA ASP A 183 -17.85 25.84 5.67
C ASP A 183 -17.69 27.36 5.54
N GLY A 184 -18.58 28.13 6.16
CA GLY A 184 -18.54 29.58 6.13
C GLY A 184 -17.25 30.14 6.71
N LYS A 185 -16.77 29.57 7.82
CA LYS A 185 -15.52 30.02 8.45
C LYS A 185 -14.28 29.58 7.68
N MET A 186 -14.29 28.39 7.11
CA MET A 186 -13.24 27.90 6.22
C MET A 186 -13.13 28.77 4.97
N ILE A 187 -14.26 29.17 4.36
CA ILE A 187 -14.28 30.11 3.23
C ILE A 187 -13.72 31.47 3.65
N ALA A 188 -14.18 32.03 4.76
CA ALA A 188 -13.75 33.36 5.21
C ALA A 188 -12.25 33.40 5.53
N VAL A 189 -11.75 32.45 6.32
CA VAL A 189 -10.32 32.36 6.66
C VAL A 189 -9.50 31.99 5.43
N GLY A 190 -9.94 30.98 4.68
CA GLY A 190 -9.28 30.50 3.48
C GLY A 190 -9.10 31.57 2.42
N SER A 191 -10.09 32.44 2.22
CA SER A 191 -10.00 33.53 1.24
C SER A 191 -8.95 34.58 1.60
N SER A 192 -8.65 34.75 2.91
CA SER A 192 -7.64 35.68 3.42
C SER A 192 -6.22 35.11 3.46
N ILE A 193 -6.02 33.86 3.04
CA ILE A 193 -4.70 33.18 3.12
C ILE A 193 -3.63 33.91 2.33
N HIS A 194 -3.96 34.42 1.14
CA HIS A 194 -3.01 35.15 0.30
C HIS A 194 -2.44 36.39 1.01
N GLU A 195 -3.27 37.07 1.82
CA GLU A 195 -2.87 38.26 2.58
C GLU A 195 -2.06 37.90 3.83
N ARG A 196 -2.47 36.84 4.54
CA ARG A 196 -1.85 36.41 5.80
C ARG A 196 -0.54 35.65 5.59
N TYR A 197 -0.40 34.97 4.46
CA TYR A 197 0.74 34.14 4.13
C TYR A 197 1.30 34.53 2.75
N PRO A 198 2.12 35.59 2.64
CA PRO A 198 2.60 36.13 1.36
C PRO A 198 3.39 35.14 0.50
N HIS A 199 3.94 34.09 1.12
CA HIS A 199 4.73 33.06 0.45
C HIS A 199 3.92 31.82 0.05
N VAL A 200 2.60 31.80 0.26
CA VAL A 200 1.77 30.67 -0.16
C VAL A 200 1.74 30.56 -1.69
N LYS A 201 2.02 29.36 -2.19
CA LYS A 201 1.84 29.03 -3.62
C LYS A 201 0.85 27.92 -3.84
N GLU A 202 0.65 27.07 -2.84
CA GLU A 202 -0.18 25.88 -2.96
C GLU A 202 -1.10 25.76 -1.75
N VAL A 203 -2.35 25.37 -1.97
CA VAL A 203 -3.32 25.12 -0.90
C VAL A 203 -4.05 23.82 -1.14
N PHE A 204 -4.03 22.93 -0.15
CA PHE A 204 -4.97 21.81 -0.07
C PHE A 204 -6.27 22.30 0.57
N VAL A 205 -7.38 22.15 -0.16
CA VAL A 205 -8.72 22.38 0.36
C VAL A 205 -9.36 21.01 0.59
N CYS A 206 -9.33 20.54 1.83
CA CYS A 206 -9.81 19.23 2.24
C CYS A 206 -11.25 19.31 2.74
N SER A 207 -12.21 19.20 1.83
CA SER A 207 -13.64 19.06 2.12
C SER A 207 -14.32 18.33 0.96
N SER A 208 -15.36 17.56 1.28
CA SER A 208 -16.20 16.88 0.28
C SER A 208 -17.38 17.73 -0.19
N ASP A 209 -17.61 18.90 0.40
CA ASP A 209 -18.73 19.78 0.04
C ASP A 209 -18.44 20.55 -1.26
N LYS A 210 -19.47 20.69 -2.10
CA LYS A 210 -19.42 21.50 -3.32
C LYS A 210 -19.35 22.99 -3.03
N VAL A 211 -19.78 23.44 -1.84
CA VAL A 211 -19.70 24.84 -1.44
C VAL A 211 -18.25 25.36 -1.45
N MET A 212 -17.26 24.48 -1.24
CA MET A 212 -15.84 24.82 -1.30
C MET A 212 -15.33 25.21 -2.70
N THR A 213 -16.10 24.97 -3.77
CA THR A 213 -15.73 25.43 -5.12
C THR A 213 -15.51 26.94 -5.16
N ASN A 214 -16.27 27.72 -4.38
CA ASN A 214 -16.08 29.17 -4.31
C ASN A 214 -14.72 29.55 -3.70
N LEU A 215 -14.33 28.88 -2.61
CA LEU A 215 -13.02 29.08 -1.99
C LEU A 215 -11.88 28.71 -2.95
N CYS A 216 -12.00 27.56 -3.62
CA CYS A 216 -11.03 27.14 -4.63
C CYS A 216 -10.85 28.21 -5.72
N ASN A 217 -11.97 28.72 -6.27
CA ASN A 217 -11.93 29.75 -7.30
C ASN A 217 -11.25 31.05 -6.81
N THR A 218 -11.56 31.51 -5.59
CA THR A 218 -10.95 32.70 -5.01
C THR A 218 -9.45 32.53 -4.80
N LEU A 219 -9.00 31.37 -4.30
CA LEU A 219 -7.57 31.08 -4.14
C LEU A 219 -6.85 31.07 -5.50
N GLN A 220 -7.45 30.46 -6.52
CA GLN A 220 -6.90 30.45 -7.88
C GLN A 220 -6.82 31.85 -8.50
N GLN A 221 -7.83 32.69 -8.28
CA GLN A 221 -7.82 34.09 -8.73
C GLN A 221 -6.66 34.88 -8.10
N ASN A 222 -6.27 34.53 -6.88
CA ASN A 222 -5.11 35.09 -6.19
C ASN A 222 -3.77 34.44 -6.59
N GLY A 223 -3.76 33.64 -7.67
CA GLY A 223 -2.55 33.01 -8.22
C GLY A 223 -2.02 31.85 -7.38
N ILE A 224 -2.86 31.25 -6.53
CA ILE A 224 -2.51 30.10 -5.69
C ILE A 224 -2.95 28.81 -6.40
N LEU A 225 -2.06 27.83 -6.47
CA LEU A 225 -2.38 26.50 -6.95
C LEU A 225 -3.25 25.77 -5.91
N VAL A 226 -4.43 25.34 -6.33
CA VAL A 226 -5.37 24.64 -5.44
C VAL A 226 -5.39 23.14 -5.74
N TYR A 227 -5.27 22.35 -4.67
CA TYR A 227 -5.51 20.92 -4.66
C TYR A 227 -6.80 20.65 -3.87
N GLN A 228 -7.87 20.27 -4.58
CA GLN A 228 -9.13 19.94 -3.92
C GLN A 228 -9.11 18.48 -3.48
N VAL A 229 -9.23 18.24 -2.18
CA VAL A 229 -9.19 16.91 -1.57
C VAL A 229 -10.59 16.54 -1.09
N THR A 230 -11.17 15.52 -1.72
CA THR A 230 -12.51 15.00 -1.42
C THR A 230 -12.42 13.56 -0.93
N GLN A 231 -13.34 13.15 -0.04
CA GLN A 231 -13.40 11.78 0.45
C GLN A 231 -14.66 11.09 -0.08
N HIS A 232 -14.47 9.93 -0.70
CA HIS A 232 -15.55 9.06 -1.17
C HIS A 232 -15.39 7.66 -0.56
N GLY A 233 -16.10 7.42 0.54
CA GLY A 233 -15.99 6.20 1.31
C GLY A 233 -14.57 6.03 1.88
N GLU A 234 -13.89 4.96 1.48
CA GLU A 234 -12.52 4.64 1.92
C GLU A 234 -11.42 5.25 1.02
N ASN A 235 -11.78 6.08 0.04
CA ASN A 235 -10.84 6.69 -0.89
C ASN A 235 -10.82 8.21 -0.76
N ILE A 236 -9.62 8.77 -0.89
CA ILE A 236 -9.35 10.19 -1.06
C ILE A 236 -9.08 10.46 -2.53
N LYS A 237 -9.73 11.48 -3.05
CA LYS A 237 -9.55 11.98 -4.41
C LYS A 237 -8.96 13.38 -4.33
N VAL A 238 -7.79 13.56 -4.91
CA VAL A 238 -7.08 14.84 -5.00
C VAL A 238 -7.18 15.34 -6.44
N PHE A 239 -7.83 16.48 -6.62
CA PHE A 239 -7.95 17.15 -7.91
C PHE A 239 -6.96 18.32 -7.96
N ASN A 240 -6.06 18.31 -8.95
CA ASN A 240 -5.13 19.39 -9.22
C ASN A 240 -5.80 20.39 -10.16
N SER A 241 -5.98 21.61 -9.68
CA SER A 241 -6.71 22.63 -10.43
C SER A 241 -5.94 23.24 -11.61
N LEU A 242 -4.61 23.07 -11.67
CA LEU A 242 -3.77 23.51 -12.80
C LEU A 242 -3.71 22.48 -13.92
N THR A 243 -3.49 21.20 -13.58
CA THR A 243 -3.36 20.13 -14.58
C THR A 243 -4.70 19.49 -14.94
N SER A 244 -5.77 19.78 -14.18
CA SER A 244 -7.05 19.07 -14.24
C SER A 244 -6.94 17.56 -14.00
N GLU A 245 -5.80 17.10 -13.47
CA GLU A 245 -5.58 15.70 -13.15
C GLU A 245 -6.22 15.34 -11.82
N THR A 246 -6.61 14.08 -11.70
CA THR A 246 -7.17 13.51 -10.49
C THR A 246 -6.32 12.33 -10.05
N ILE A 247 -5.85 12.38 -8.80
CA ILE A 247 -5.16 11.27 -8.14
C ILE A 247 -6.12 10.65 -7.12
N ASN A 248 -6.27 9.33 -7.16
CA ASN A 248 -7.06 8.58 -6.18
C ASN A 248 -6.12 7.83 -5.24
N TYR A 249 -6.37 7.95 -3.94
CA TYR A 249 -5.60 7.32 -2.86
C TYR A 249 -6.55 6.57 -1.92
N SER A 250 -6.16 5.37 -1.50
CA SER A 250 -6.92 4.57 -0.55
C SER A 250 -6.47 4.88 0.88
N LEU A 251 -7.41 5.15 1.79
CA LEU A 251 -7.14 5.47 3.20
C LEU A 251 -6.57 4.30 4.00
N LYS A 252 -6.79 3.06 3.53
CA LYS A 252 -6.11 1.88 4.05
C LYS A 252 -4.81 1.69 3.29
N PRO A 253 -3.69 1.38 3.99
CA PRO A 253 -2.49 0.91 3.31
C PRO A 253 -2.91 -0.23 2.39
N LEU A 254 -2.41 -0.22 1.14
CA LEU A 254 -2.57 -1.36 0.25
C LEU A 254 -2.24 -2.61 1.07
N PRO A 255 -3.18 -3.55 1.24
CA PRO A 255 -2.89 -4.78 1.96
C PRO A 255 -1.61 -5.35 1.37
N GLU A 256 -0.65 -5.74 2.23
CA GLU A 256 0.56 -6.42 1.78
C GLU A 256 0.14 -7.51 0.81
N ILE A 257 0.74 -7.50 -0.38
CA ILE A 257 0.34 -8.42 -1.44
C ILE A 257 0.63 -9.83 -0.91
N PRO A 258 -0.40 -10.67 -0.72
CA PRO A 258 -0.20 -11.97 -0.08
C PRO A 258 0.72 -12.83 -0.94
N SER A 259 1.44 -13.76 -0.32
CA SER A 259 2.19 -14.76 -1.07
C SER A 259 1.25 -15.58 -1.95
N ILE A 260 1.80 -16.23 -2.99
CA ILE A 260 0.98 -17.04 -3.89
C ILE A 260 0.24 -18.17 -3.16
N GLU A 261 0.87 -18.81 -2.19
CA GLU A 261 0.24 -19.86 -1.39
C GLU A 261 -0.95 -19.32 -0.57
N GLN A 262 -0.77 -18.16 0.06
CA GLN A 262 -1.83 -17.50 0.83
C GLN A 262 -2.98 -17.06 -0.09
N PHE A 263 -2.66 -16.51 -1.26
CA PHE A 263 -3.64 -16.13 -2.27
C PHE A 263 -4.47 -17.34 -2.73
N LEU A 264 -3.83 -18.46 -3.05
CA LEU A 264 -4.52 -19.69 -3.45
C LEU A 264 -5.42 -20.24 -2.32
N LEU A 265 -4.95 -20.20 -1.07
CA LEU A 265 -5.72 -20.62 0.09
C LEU A 265 -6.96 -19.72 0.32
N GLN A 266 -6.81 -18.40 0.18
CA GLN A 266 -7.92 -17.44 0.26
C GLN A 266 -8.94 -17.68 -0.86
N MET A 267 -8.47 -17.91 -2.10
CA MET A 267 -9.32 -18.24 -3.24
C MET A 267 -10.09 -19.54 -3.01
N LYS A 268 -9.43 -20.60 -2.52
CA LYS A 268 -10.09 -21.86 -2.14
C LYS A 268 -11.20 -21.63 -1.12
N GLY A 269 -10.93 -20.84 -0.08
CA GLY A 269 -11.93 -20.52 0.94
C GLY A 269 -13.16 -19.81 0.36
N LEU A 270 -12.95 -18.82 -0.52
CA LEU A 270 -14.04 -18.11 -1.18
C LEU A 270 -14.84 -18.99 -2.15
N ILE A 271 -14.17 -19.86 -2.90
CA ILE A 271 -14.83 -20.81 -3.80
C ILE A 271 -15.72 -21.75 -2.99
N LYS A 272 -15.23 -22.37 -1.90
CA LYS A 272 -16.05 -23.24 -1.04
C LYS A 272 -17.25 -22.53 -0.43
N LEU A 273 -17.04 -21.30 0.05
CA LEU A 273 -18.12 -20.50 0.63
C LEU A 273 -19.22 -20.24 -0.41
N GLN A 274 -18.82 -19.84 -1.61
CA GLN A 274 -19.75 -19.52 -2.69
C GLN A 274 -20.44 -20.79 -3.24
N GLN A 275 -19.76 -21.94 -3.27
CA GLN A 275 -20.37 -23.22 -3.65
C GLN A 275 -21.48 -23.62 -2.69
N LYS A 276 -21.24 -23.45 -1.37
CA LYS A 276 -22.26 -23.71 -0.34
C LYS A 276 -23.45 -22.76 -0.44
N GLN A 277 -23.20 -21.47 -0.68
CA GLN A 277 -24.26 -20.46 -0.75
C GLN A 277 -25.14 -20.61 -2.01
N THR A 278 -24.54 -20.91 -3.15
CA THR A 278 -25.26 -20.96 -4.44
C THR A 278 -25.71 -22.36 -4.84
N LYS A 279 -25.27 -23.40 -4.11
CA LYS A 279 -25.43 -24.83 -4.48
C LYS A 279 -24.91 -25.16 -5.90
N SER A 280 -24.02 -24.33 -6.43
CA SER A 280 -23.36 -24.53 -7.72
C SER A 280 -21.89 -24.85 -7.50
N TYR A 281 -21.40 -25.90 -8.13
CA TYR A 281 -19.98 -26.26 -8.09
C TYR A 281 -19.13 -25.28 -8.90
N TRP A 282 -19.65 -24.78 -10.02
CA TRP A 282 -18.96 -23.83 -10.89
C TRP A 282 -19.31 -22.40 -10.53
N ILE A 283 -18.29 -21.58 -10.32
CA ILE A 283 -18.45 -20.17 -9.94
C ILE A 283 -17.77 -19.29 -10.97
N LYS A 284 -18.46 -18.23 -11.38
CA LYS A 284 -17.93 -17.21 -12.28
C LYS A 284 -16.76 -16.46 -11.62
N LEU A 285 -15.64 -16.34 -12.33
CA LEU A 285 -14.47 -15.61 -11.84
C LEU A 285 -14.77 -14.12 -11.59
N SER A 286 -15.73 -13.53 -12.32
CA SER A 286 -16.16 -12.14 -12.09
C SER A 286 -16.78 -11.96 -10.70
N ILE A 287 -17.55 -12.95 -10.23
CA ILE A 287 -18.17 -12.95 -8.90
C ILE A 287 -17.08 -13.11 -7.84
N LEU A 288 -16.15 -14.04 -8.04
CA LEU A 288 -15.02 -14.23 -7.12
C LEU A 288 -14.11 -13.00 -7.07
N SER A 289 -13.85 -12.35 -8.20
CA SER A 289 -13.11 -11.09 -8.25
C SER A 289 -13.78 -10.00 -7.41
N LYS A 290 -15.11 -9.89 -7.48
CA LYS A 290 -15.89 -8.94 -6.66
C LYS A 290 -15.84 -9.30 -5.17
N LEU A 291 -16.02 -10.57 -4.83
CA LEU A 291 -15.98 -11.05 -3.44
C LEU A 291 -14.58 -10.91 -2.83
N PHE A 292 -13.55 -11.26 -3.59
CA PHE A 292 -12.16 -11.13 -3.20
C PHE A 292 -11.81 -9.65 -2.97
N LYS A 293 -12.19 -8.75 -3.90
CA LYS A 293 -12.03 -7.30 -3.73
C LYS A 293 -12.78 -6.78 -2.50
N SER A 294 -14.01 -7.24 -2.28
CA SER A 294 -14.80 -6.81 -1.12
C SER A 294 -14.19 -7.29 0.22
N LYS A 295 -13.61 -8.49 0.25
CA LYS A 295 -13.09 -9.10 1.48
C LYS A 295 -11.65 -8.69 1.80
N HIS A 296 -10.81 -8.58 0.76
CA HIS A 296 -9.37 -8.38 0.89
C HIS A 296 -8.89 -7.04 0.33
N GLN A 297 -9.77 -6.20 -0.24
CA GLN A 297 -9.48 -4.87 -0.81
C GLN A 297 -8.44 -4.84 -1.95
N LEU A 298 -7.87 -5.99 -2.31
CA LEU A 298 -7.05 -6.20 -3.50
C LEU A 298 -7.89 -6.85 -4.60
N THR A 299 -7.60 -6.53 -5.85
CA THR A 299 -8.15 -7.28 -6.99
C THR A 299 -7.27 -8.47 -7.31
N ILE A 300 -7.89 -9.53 -7.82
CA ILE A 300 -7.17 -10.72 -8.32
C ILE A 300 -6.12 -10.29 -9.36
N SER A 301 -6.47 -9.38 -10.27
CA SER A 301 -5.55 -8.85 -11.29
C SER A 301 -4.34 -8.11 -10.70
N GLN A 302 -4.49 -7.37 -9.61
CA GLN A 302 -3.37 -6.69 -8.94
C GLN A 302 -2.38 -7.70 -8.33
N ILE A 303 -2.89 -8.76 -7.71
CA ILE A 303 -2.05 -9.82 -7.14
C ILE A 303 -1.30 -10.57 -8.25
N ILE A 304 -2.00 -10.90 -9.33
CA ILE A 304 -1.38 -11.58 -10.48
C ILE A 304 -0.35 -10.70 -11.17
N ALA A 305 -0.64 -9.41 -11.38
CA ALA A 305 0.32 -8.51 -12.01
C ALA A 305 1.61 -8.37 -11.21
N HIS A 306 1.53 -8.46 -9.88
CA HIS A 306 2.69 -8.41 -8.99
C HIS A 306 3.55 -9.68 -9.07
N HIS A 307 2.94 -10.86 -8.93
CA HIS A 307 3.66 -12.13 -8.88
C HIS A 307 3.95 -12.74 -10.25
N PHE A 308 3.15 -12.40 -11.25
CA PHE A 308 3.22 -12.90 -12.62
C PHE A 308 2.98 -11.76 -13.64
N PRO A 309 3.94 -10.83 -13.79
CA PRO A 309 3.81 -9.70 -14.71
C PRO A 309 3.42 -10.15 -16.13
N GLY A 310 2.42 -9.48 -16.70
CA GLY A 310 1.92 -9.74 -18.06
C GLY A 310 1.00 -10.96 -18.21
N LYS A 311 0.74 -11.73 -17.15
CA LYS A 311 -0.21 -12.87 -17.18
C LYS A 311 -1.60 -12.46 -16.70
N GLN A 312 -2.63 -13.15 -17.20
CA GLN A 312 -4.00 -13.02 -16.69
C GLN A 312 -4.34 -14.12 -15.68
N ALA A 313 -5.43 -13.95 -14.94
CA ALA A 313 -5.89 -14.92 -13.93
C ALA A 313 -6.10 -16.32 -14.48
N LYS A 314 -6.63 -16.42 -15.71
CA LYS A 314 -6.76 -17.70 -16.42
C LYS A 314 -5.40 -18.38 -16.59
N ASP A 315 -4.37 -17.62 -16.97
CA ASP A 315 -3.05 -18.14 -17.28
C ASP A 315 -2.38 -18.63 -15.99
N VAL A 316 -2.63 -17.98 -14.86
CA VAL A 316 -2.09 -18.42 -13.57
C VAL A 316 -2.82 -19.65 -13.05
N PHE A 317 -4.16 -19.63 -13.00
CA PHE A 317 -4.93 -20.73 -12.42
C PHE A 317 -4.78 -22.06 -13.16
N ILE A 318 -4.54 -22.04 -14.48
CA ILE A 318 -4.26 -23.25 -15.27
C ILE A 318 -2.98 -23.98 -14.79
N HIS A 319 -2.01 -23.27 -14.19
CA HIS A 319 -0.78 -23.86 -13.66
C HIS A 319 -0.94 -24.44 -12.24
N TYR A 320 -2.11 -24.27 -11.60
CA TYR A 320 -2.40 -24.83 -10.27
C TYR A 320 -3.61 -25.79 -10.31
N PRO A 321 -3.62 -26.83 -11.15
CA PRO A 321 -4.79 -27.69 -11.36
C PRO A 321 -5.14 -28.56 -10.13
N SER A 322 -4.19 -28.82 -9.24
CA SER A 322 -4.43 -29.47 -7.94
C SER A 322 -5.19 -28.57 -6.96
N GLU A 323 -5.15 -27.26 -7.20
CA GLU A 323 -5.69 -26.25 -6.30
C GLU A 323 -7.00 -25.67 -6.84
N ILE A 324 -7.05 -25.30 -8.13
CA ILE A 324 -8.18 -24.62 -8.78
C ILE A 324 -8.32 -25.16 -10.21
N VAL A 325 -9.55 -25.52 -10.61
CA VAL A 325 -9.86 -25.89 -11.99
C VAL A 325 -10.59 -24.76 -12.68
N VAL A 326 -10.15 -24.46 -13.90
CA VAL A 326 -10.69 -23.40 -14.75
C VAL A 326 -11.44 -24.03 -15.92
N HIS A 327 -12.61 -23.48 -16.23
CA HIS A 327 -13.41 -23.85 -17.39
C HIS A 327 -13.88 -22.60 -18.13
N GLN A 328 -13.70 -22.58 -19.45
CA GLN A 328 -14.21 -21.55 -20.34
C GLN A 328 -14.90 -22.27 -21.51
N ILE A 329 -16.13 -21.87 -21.82
CA ILE A 329 -16.94 -22.52 -22.87
C ILE A 329 -16.44 -22.13 -24.27
N ASP A 330 -16.03 -20.88 -24.45
CA ASP A 330 -15.35 -20.35 -25.64
C ASP A 330 -14.42 -19.19 -25.23
N GLU A 331 -13.56 -18.70 -26.13
CA GLU A 331 -12.57 -17.65 -25.82
C GLU A 331 -13.19 -16.30 -25.37
N LYS A 332 -14.47 -16.07 -25.69
CA LYS A 332 -15.21 -14.83 -25.35
C LYS A 332 -16.11 -14.98 -24.13
N SER A 333 -16.32 -16.22 -23.68
CA SER A 333 -17.22 -16.58 -22.60
C SER A 333 -16.59 -16.32 -21.26
N GLU A 334 -17.45 -16.15 -20.26
CA GLU A 334 -17.04 -15.93 -18.89
C GLU A 334 -16.26 -17.13 -18.34
N LEU A 335 -15.20 -16.85 -17.56
CA LEU A 335 -14.37 -17.87 -16.95
C LEU A 335 -15.05 -18.43 -15.70
N TYR A 336 -15.16 -19.75 -15.61
CA TYR A 336 -15.66 -20.47 -14.44
C TYR A 336 -14.51 -21.14 -13.71
N VAL A 337 -14.58 -21.15 -12.38
CA VAL A 337 -13.62 -21.84 -11.52
C VAL A 337 -14.33 -22.73 -10.51
N THR A 338 -13.69 -23.83 -10.14
CA THR A 338 -14.16 -24.79 -9.13
C THR A 338 -12.98 -25.41 -8.39
N LEU A 339 -13.26 -26.08 -7.28
CA LEU A 339 -12.35 -26.98 -6.58
C LEU A 339 -12.84 -28.41 -6.79
N PHE A 340 -11.96 -29.32 -7.19
CA PHE A 340 -12.24 -30.74 -7.00
C PHE A 340 -11.83 -31.12 -5.57
N GLU A 341 -12.82 -31.28 -4.69
CA GLU A 341 -12.58 -32.01 -3.46
C GLU A 341 -12.46 -33.49 -3.82
N HIS A 342 -11.33 -34.11 -3.49
CA HIS A 342 -11.29 -35.57 -3.36
C HIS A 342 -12.33 -35.90 -2.28
N HIS A 343 -13.49 -36.38 -2.68
CA HIS A 343 -14.37 -37.08 -1.76
C HIS A 343 -13.65 -38.37 -1.37
N GLN A 344 -12.76 -38.31 -0.37
CA GLN A 344 -12.64 -39.43 0.53
C GLN A 344 -14.02 -39.56 1.16
N SER A 345 -14.76 -40.55 0.71
CA SER A 345 -15.95 -41.05 1.40
C SER A 345 -15.57 -41.21 2.87
N LYS A 346 -16.13 -40.35 3.73
CA LYS A 346 -16.13 -40.58 5.16
C LYS A 346 -16.92 -41.87 5.39
N SER A 347 -16.19 -42.97 5.52
CA SER A 347 -16.64 -44.13 6.27
C SER A 347 -16.71 -43.69 7.72
N GLU A 348 -17.90 -43.72 8.30
CA GLU A 348 -18.08 -43.62 9.74
C GLU A 348 -17.41 -44.81 10.42
N ASN A 349 -16.72 -44.52 11.54
CA ASN A 349 -16.10 -45.41 12.54
C ASN A 349 -14.84 -46.17 12.04
N THR A 350 -13.66 -46.10 12.67
CA THR A 350 -13.32 -46.28 14.10
C THR A 350 -11.87 -45.78 14.34
N GLN A 351 -11.49 -45.64 15.61
CA GLN A 351 -10.27 -45.04 16.19
C GLN A 351 -8.89 -45.55 15.70
N ASP A 352 -7.90 -44.66 15.87
CA ASP A 352 -6.44 -44.86 16.07
C ASP A 352 -5.65 -45.77 15.12
N ASN A 353 -4.81 -45.15 14.27
CA ASN A 353 -3.37 -45.05 14.53
C ASN A 353 -2.65 -44.33 13.37
N SER A 354 -1.64 -43.55 13.76
CA SER A 354 -0.60 -42.96 12.92
C SER A 354 0.05 -43.96 11.97
N GLN A 355 0.17 -43.62 10.68
CA GLN A 355 1.32 -43.96 9.84
C GLN A 355 1.30 -43.21 8.49
N GLN A 356 2.50 -42.75 8.11
CA GLN A 356 2.84 -42.05 6.87
C GLN A 356 2.49 -42.91 5.64
N GLU A 357 1.75 -42.38 4.67
CA GLU A 357 1.60 -43.02 3.37
C GLU A 357 2.76 -42.63 2.44
N ILE A 358 3.50 -43.68 2.11
CA ILE A 358 4.67 -43.75 1.24
C ILE A 358 4.22 -43.58 -0.22
N LEU A 359 4.82 -42.59 -0.90
CA LEU A 359 4.80 -42.46 -2.36
C LEU A 359 5.47 -43.68 -3.01
N THR A 360 4.70 -44.67 -3.45
CA THR A 360 5.23 -45.72 -4.35
C THR A 360 5.31 -45.17 -5.77
N SER A 361 6.52 -44.74 -6.16
CA SER A 361 6.93 -44.43 -7.52
C SER A 361 6.85 -45.68 -8.41
N LYS A 362 5.77 -45.81 -9.19
CA LYS A 362 5.69 -46.81 -10.26
C LYS A 362 6.42 -46.27 -11.47
N VAL A 363 7.53 -46.91 -11.86
CA VAL A 363 8.35 -46.53 -13.02
C VAL A 363 7.47 -46.46 -14.28
N LEU A 364 7.41 -45.28 -14.89
CA LEU A 364 6.65 -45.05 -16.12
C LEU A 364 7.56 -45.26 -17.32
N TYR A 365 7.20 -46.20 -18.19
CA TYR A 365 7.93 -46.44 -19.43
C TYR A 365 7.67 -45.28 -20.42
N PRO A 366 8.71 -44.77 -21.10
CA PRO A 366 8.57 -43.71 -22.09
C PRO A 366 7.78 -44.19 -23.30
N ILE A 367 6.89 -43.34 -23.82
CA ILE A 367 6.02 -43.63 -24.96
C ILE A 367 6.67 -43.11 -26.24
N ASN A 368 7.32 -44.01 -26.99
CA ASN A 368 8.09 -43.66 -28.19
C ASN A 368 7.50 -44.21 -29.49
N SER A 369 6.51 -45.11 -29.40
CA SER A 369 5.83 -45.70 -30.55
C SER A 369 4.30 -45.76 -30.38
N SER A 370 3.59 -46.00 -31.47
CA SER A 370 2.14 -46.25 -31.45
C SER A 370 1.77 -47.46 -30.59
N ALA A 371 2.62 -48.49 -30.56
CA ALA A 371 2.43 -49.68 -29.73
C ALA A 371 2.62 -49.37 -28.24
N ASP A 372 3.60 -48.51 -27.89
CA ASP A 372 3.80 -48.07 -26.50
C ASP A 372 2.62 -47.25 -26.00
N LEU A 373 2.04 -46.42 -26.87
CA LEU A 373 0.85 -45.63 -26.54
C LEU A 373 -0.37 -46.51 -26.33
N GLU A 374 -0.57 -47.52 -27.18
CA GLU A 374 -1.61 -48.53 -27.01
C GLU A 374 -1.43 -49.29 -25.68
N GLN A 375 -0.21 -49.70 -25.35
CA GLN A 375 0.09 -50.42 -24.10
C GLN A 375 -0.09 -49.54 -22.85
N ALA A 376 0.29 -48.26 -22.91
CA ALA A 376 0.05 -47.29 -21.84
C ALA A 376 -1.45 -47.13 -21.58
N ILE A 377 -2.26 -47.04 -22.64
CA ILE A 377 -3.72 -46.96 -22.55
C ILE A 377 -4.31 -48.27 -22.01
N LYS A 378 -3.82 -49.44 -22.47
CA LYS A 378 -4.25 -50.76 -21.95
C LYS A 378 -3.97 -50.87 -20.45
N ASN A 379 -2.81 -50.41 -19.98
CA ASN A 379 -2.47 -50.39 -18.55
C ASN A 379 -3.39 -49.49 -17.74
N ILE A 380 -3.71 -48.28 -18.24
CA ILE A 380 -4.65 -47.37 -17.58
C ILE A 380 -6.05 -48.02 -17.51
N LEU A 381 -6.54 -48.58 -18.60
CA LEU A 381 -7.85 -49.23 -18.64
C LEU A 381 -7.92 -50.45 -17.72
N THR A 382 -6.86 -51.28 -17.69
CA THR A 382 -6.79 -52.44 -16.81
C THR A 382 -6.80 -52.02 -15.33
N ASN A 383 -6.12 -50.93 -14.98
CA ASN A 383 -6.16 -50.40 -13.62
C ASN A 383 -7.54 -49.85 -13.25
N LEU A 384 -8.22 -49.17 -14.18
CA LEU A 384 -9.57 -48.63 -13.94
C LEU A 384 -10.62 -49.74 -13.82
N SER A 385 -10.51 -50.80 -14.62
CA SER A 385 -11.43 -51.93 -14.56
C SER A 385 -11.26 -52.79 -13.29
N LYS A 386 -10.07 -52.80 -12.67
CA LYS A 386 -9.83 -53.47 -11.37
C LYS A 386 -10.49 -52.77 -10.18
N VAL A 387 -10.66 -51.45 -10.26
CA VAL A 387 -11.21 -50.63 -9.16
C VAL A 387 -12.74 -50.59 -9.22
N ASP A 388 -13.32 -50.49 -10.41
CA ASP A 388 -14.77 -50.20 -10.54
C ASP A 388 -15.60 -51.30 -11.22
N ASN A 389 -15.01 -52.48 -11.52
CA ASN A 389 -15.70 -53.62 -12.17
C ASN A 389 -16.40 -53.29 -13.51
N HIS A 390 -16.15 -52.12 -14.09
CA HIS A 390 -16.72 -51.65 -15.35
C HIS A 390 -15.91 -52.15 -16.55
N LYS A 391 -16.63 -52.70 -17.55
CA LYS A 391 -16.08 -53.27 -18.79
C LYS A 391 -15.60 -52.22 -19.81
N SER A 392 -16.06 -50.98 -19.67
CA SER A 392 -15.78 -49.87 -20.57
C SER A 392 -15.67 -48.57 -19.76
N VAL A 393 -14.84 -47.63 -20.23
CA VAL A 393 -14.55 -46.36 -19.57
C VAL A 393 -14.76 -45.22 -20.57
N ASP A 394 -15.36 -44.12 -20.11
CA ASP A 394 -15.52 -42.90 -20.93
C ASP A 394 -14.15 -42.38 -21.40
N ILE A 395 -14.03 -42.04 -22.69
CA ILE A 395 -12.80 -41.53 -23.30
C ILE A 395 -12.25 -40.29 -22.56
N SER A 396 -13.12 -39.45 -21.99
CA SER A 396 -12.71 -38.30 -21.18
C SER A 396 -12.00 -38.72 -19.89
N ILE A 397 -12.46 -39.80 -19.23
CA ILE A 397 -11.81 -40.33 -18.02
C ILE A 397 -10.44 -40.93 -18.38
N LEU A 398 -10.36 -41.66 -19.50
CA LEU A 398 -9.09 -42.17 -20.01
C LEU A 398 -8.10 -41.03 -20.30
N ALA A 399 -8.55 -39.96 -20.95
CA ALA A 399 -7.72 -38.80 -21.25
C ALA A 399 -7.20 -38.12 -19.98
N SER A 400 -8.05 -37.96 -18.96
CA SER A 400 -7.64 -37.41 -17.67
C SER A 400 -6.63 -38.30 -16.95
N LYS A 401 -6.84 -39.62 -16.95
CA LYS A 401 -5.94 -40.58 -16.28
C LYS A 401 -4.58 -40.66 -16.97
N PHE A 402 -4.56 -40.60 -18.29
CA PHE A 402 -3.32 -40.51 -19.03
C PHE A 402 -2.57 -39.20 -18.75
N TYR A 403 -3.27 -38.06 -18.69
CA TYR A 403 -2.66 -36.79 -18.33
C TYR A 403 -2.07 -36.83 -16.92
N GLN A 404 -2.78 -37.41 -15.95
CA GLN A 404 -2.27 -37.62 -14.59
C GLN A 404 -1.00 -38.48 -14.57
N GLN A 405 -0.95 -39.51 -15.42
CA GLN A 405 0.15 -40.46 -15.43
C GLN A 405 1.36 -39.95 -16.23
N TYR A 406 1.17 -39.22 -17.31
CA TYR A 406 2.24 -38.85 -18.25
C TYR A 406 2.49 -37.35 -18.39
N GLY A 407 1.75 -36.51 -17.65
CA GLY A 407 1.94 -35.06 -17.58
C GLY A 407 1.62 -34.29 -18.87
N LYS A 408 1.09 -34.97 -19.90
CA LYS A 408 0.72 -34.36 -21.18
C LYS A 408 -0.55 -34.98 -21.77
N PRO A 409 -1.34 -34.23 -22.57
CA PRO A 409 -2.56 -34.75 -23.18
C PRO A 409 -2.26 -35.89 -24.17
N ILE A 410 -3.14 -36.91 -24.23
CA ILE A 410 -3.00 -38.01 -25.21
C ILE A 410 -2.96 -37.47 -26.64
N THR A 411 -3.75 -36.45 -26.94
CA THR A 411 -3.80 -35.81 -28.25
C THR A 411 -2.47 -35.16 -28.64
N GLU A 412 -1.69 -34.69 -27.67
CA GLU A 412 -0.35 -34.16 -27.88
C GLU A 412 0.65 -35.30 -28.16
N GLN A 413 0.55 -36.41 -27.40
CA GLN A 413 1.35 -37.61 -27.67
C GLN A 413 1.07 -38.21 -29.06
N ILE A 414 -0.19 -38.25 -29.50
CA ILE A 414 -0.58 -38.71 -30.85
C ILE A 414 0.06 -37.84 -31.93
N LYS A 415 0.08 -36.51 -31.73
CA LYS A 415 0.75 -35.57 -32.64
C LYS A 415 2.27 -35.77 -32.65
N GLN A 416 2.89 -35.95 -31.48
CA GLN A 416 4.33 -36.22 -31.36
C GLN A 416 4.74 -37.50 -32.09
N LEU A 417 3.90 -38.54 -32.03
CA LEU A 417 4.11 -39.82 -32.73
C LEU A 417 3.72 -39.79 -34.21
N LYS A 418 3.26 -38.65 -34.75
CA LYS A 418 2.79 -38.47 -36.13
C LYS A 418 1.69 -39.47 -36.54
N ILE A 419 0.85 -39.89 -35.59
CA ILE A 419 -0.26 -40.80 -35.85
C ILE A 419 -1.40 -39.98 -36.48
N GLY A 420 -1.78 -40.33 -37.71
CA GLY A 420 -2.82 -39.63 -38.46
C GLY A 420 -4.23 -39.91 -37.94
N GLY A 421 -4.99 -38.86 -37.61
CA GLY A 421 -6.40 -38.96 -37.23
C GLY A 421 -6.73 -38.30 -35.89
N SER A 422 -8.01 -38.37 -35.49
CA SER A 422 -8.45 -37.92 -34.16
C SER A 422 -8.18 -39.00 -33.11
N PHE A 423 -8.22 -38.63 -31.83
CA PHE A 423 -8.02 -39.59 -30.72
C PHE A 423 -8.95 -40.81 -30.82
N ALA A 424 -10.22 -40.60 -31.18
CA ALA A 424 -11.17 -41.68 -31.42
C ALA A 424 -10.73 -42.60 -32.58
N LYS A 425 -10.21 -42.05 -33.69
CA LYS A 425 -9.70 -42.85 -34.82
C LYS A 425 -8.47 -43.68 -34.42
N PHE A 426 -7.57 -43.12 -33.61
CA PHE A 426 -6.42 -43.84 -33.08
C PHE A 426 -6.88 -45.03 -32.23
N LEU A 427 -7.80 -44.81 -31.30
CA LEU A 427 -8.30 -45.91 -30.47
C LEU A 427 -8.97 -47.00 -31.33
N HIS A 428 -9.65 -46.66 -32.43
CA HIS A 428 -10.24 -47.64 -33.37
C HIS A 428 -9.17 -48.45 -34.12
N SER A 429 -7.98 -47.88 -34.31
CA SER A 429 -6.85 -48.56 -34.94
C SER A 429 -6.07 -49.49 -34.00
N CYS A 430 -6.33 -49.40 -32.68
CA CYS A 430 -5.70 -50.27 -31.69
C CYS A 430 -6.32 -51.68 -31.71
N HIS A 431 -5.47 -52.70 -31.75
CA HIS A 431 -5.90 -54.10 -31.85
C HIS A 431 -6.48 -54.60 -30.51
N SER A 432 -5.91 -54.14 -29.40
CA SER A 432 -6.27 -54.55 -28.03
C SER A 432 -7.49 -53.84 -27.44
N LEU A 433 -8.01 -52.80 -28.12
CA LEU A 433 -9.08 -51.95 -27.62
C LEU A 433 -10.40 -52.15 -28.38
N GLN A 434 -11.51 -52.02 -27.67
CA GLN A 434 -12.86 -51.98 -28.22
C GLN A 434 -13.52 -50.66 -27.84
N ILE A 435 -14.15 -50.00 -28.81
CA ILE A 435 -14.84 -48.73 -28.61
C ILE A 435 -16.30 -48.92 -28.95
N GLN A 436 -17.16 -48.29 -28.15
CA GLN A 436 -18.59 -48.22 -28.38
C GLN A 436 -19.08 -46.80 -28.16
N GLN A 437 -20.08 -46.39 -28.92
CA GLN A 437 -20.77 -45.13 -28.70
C GLN A 437 -22.04 -45.41 -27.89
N VAL A 438 -22.10 -44.90 -26.67
CA VAL A 438 -23.26 -45.03 -25.78
C VAL A 438 -23.92 -43.65 -25.66
N GLY A 439 -25.01 -43.44 -26.40
CA GLY A 439 -25.69 -42.14 -26.50
C GLY A 439 -24.81 -41.08 -27.16
N LYS A 440 -24.53 -39.97 -26.45
CA LYS A 440 -23.66 -38.87 -26.92
C LYS A 440 -22.18 -39.05 -26.54
N LYS A 441 -21.82 -40.15 -25.88
CA LYS A 441 -20.48 -40.38 -25.31
C LYS A 441 -19.81 -41.59 -25.96
N TRP A 442 -18.49 -41.52 -26.01
CA TRP A 442 -17.65 -42.61 -26.49
C TRP A 442 -17.01 -43.32 -25.30
N GLU A 443 -17.12 -44.63 -25.26
CA GLU A 443 -16.51 -45.48 -24.24
C GLU A 443 -15.52 -46.44 -24.87
N VAL A 444 -14.46 -46.78 -24.14
CA VAL A 444 -13.38 -47.67 -24.57
C VAL A 444 -13.08 -48.71 -23.49
N GLY A 445 -12.88 -49.96 -23.91
CA GLY A 445 -12.53 -51.09 -23.05
C GLY A 445 -11.49 -51.99 -23.72
N VAL A 446 -10.95 -52.96 -22.97
CA VAL A 446 -9.97 -53.94 -23.48
C VAL A 446 -10.73 -55.14 -24.09
N LYS A 447 -10.33 -55.60 -25.28
CA LYS A 447 -10.94 -56.78 -25.93
C LYS A 447 -10.67 -58.06 -25.13
N LYS A 448 -11.67 -58.93 -25.03
CA LYS A 448 -11.62 -60.21 -24.27
C LYS A 448 -10.65 -61.27 -24.82
N SER A 449 -10.02 -61.07 -25.98
CA SER A 449 -9.16 -62.08 -26.61
C SER A 449 -7.72 -62.14 -26.05
N GLU A 450 -7.37 -61.27 -25.09
CA GLU A 450 -6.03 -61.18 -24.50
C GLU A 450 -6.07 -60.87 -22.99
N LEU A 451 -7.07 -61.40 -22.29
CA LEU A 451 -7.16 -61.37 -20.81
C LEU A 451 -6.55 -62.63 -20.21
#